data_AF-A0A9P5VJX4-F1
#
_entry.id   AF-A0A9P5VJX4-F1
#
_cell.length_a   1.000
_cell.length_b   1.000
_cell.length_c   1.000
_cell.angle_alpha   90.00
_cell.angle_beta   90.00
_cell.angle_gamma   90.00
#
_symmetry.space_group_name_H-M   'P 1'
#
loop_
_entity.id
_entity.type
_entity.pdbx_description
1 polymer ?
#
loop_
_entity_poly.entity_id
_entity_poly.type
_entity_poly.pdbx_seq_one_letter_code
_entity_poly.pdbx_strand_id
1 'polypeptide(L)'
;MAAADSWEYPAQRKFDDVAPLAEVDPNDKAAVLRSRALAVRESWISAMEGRIVQEELKKCYRAEGVNHYENCKHLAELYMHSLKEKRVGGWRKIEKTESA
;
A
#
# COMPACT_ATOMS: atom_id res chain seq x y z
N MET A 1 35.49 14.31 -3.54
CA MET A 1 34.85 14.23 -4.88
C MET A 1 33.44 13.74 -4.65
N ALA A 2 32.47 14.64 -4.58
CA ALA A 2 31.06 14.25 -4.54
C ALA A 2 30.68 13.75 -5.94
N ALA A 3 30.12 12.55 -6.02
CA ALA A 3 29.60 12.01 -7.27
C ALA A 3 28.57 13.00 -7.85
N ALA A 4 28.64 13.23 -9.15
CA ALA A 4 27.69 14.08 -9.85
C ALA A 4 26.27 13.52 -9.65
N ASP A 5 25.39 14.32 -9.05
CA ASP A 5 23.96 14.01 -8.94
C ASP A 5 23.37 14.03 -10.35
N SER A 6 23.24 12.86 -10.97
CA SER A 6 22.32 12.68 -12.09
C SER A 6 20.92 12.99 -11.55
N TRP A 7 20.26 14.01 -12.10
CA TRP A 7 18.85 14.36 -11.84
C TRP A 7 17.85 13.27 -12.27
N GLU A 8 18.34 12.06 -12.49
CA GLU A 8 17.60 10.90 -12.94
C GLU A 8 16.87 10.30 -11.74
N TYR A 9 15.54 10.30 -11.84
CA TYR A 9 14.71 9.66 -10.82
C TYR A 9 15.00 8.16 -10.81
N PRO A 10 15.45 7.59 -9.68
CA PRO A 10 15.69 6.16 -9.60
C PRO A 10 14.39 5.40 -9.86
N ALA A 11 14.43 4.44 -10.79
CA ALA A 11 13.26 3.68 -11.22
C ALA A 11 12.53 2.97 -10.06
N GLN A 12 13.27 2.57 -9.02
CA GLN A 12 12.72 1.99 -7.79
C GLN A 12 13.56 2.41 -6.58
N ARG A 13 12.99 3.26 -5.72
CA ARG A 13 13.63 3.70 -4.48
C ARG A 13 13.49 2.62 -3.41
N LYS A 14 14.62 2.11 -2.92
CA LYS A 14 14.65 1.23 -1.73
C LYS A 14 14.58 2.08 -0.47
N PHE A 15 13.88 1.58 0.53
CA PHE A 15 13.77 2.20 1.84
C PHE A 15 14.34 1.25 2.89
N ASP A 16 14.82 1.82 3.99
CA ASP A 16 15.36 1.03 5.10
C ASP A 16 14.23 0.26 5.81
N ASP A 17 14.57 -0.93 6.31
CA ASP A 17 13.68 -1.73 7.14
C ASP A 17 13.55 -1.06 8.52
N VAL A 18 12.32 -0.70 8.90
CA VAL A 18 12.00 -0.05 10.17
C VAL A 18 10.99 -0.91 10.90
N ALA A 19 11.08 -0.96 12.23
CA ALA A 19 10.08 -1.64 13.05
C ALA A 19 8.68 -1.00 12.88
N PRO A 20 7.60 -1.79 13.00
CA PRO A 20 6.24 -1.27 13.00
C PRO A 20 6.00 -0.40 14.24
N LEU A 21 5.05 0.54 14.14
CA LEU A 21 4.81 1.56 15.16
C LEU A 21 4.55 0.98 16.57
N ALA A 22 3.95 -0.20 16.66
CA ALA A 22 3.64 -0.91 17.91
C ALA A 22 4.88 -1.31 18.73
N GLU A 23 6.00 -1.58 18.07
CA GLU A 23 7.20 -2.15 18.70
C GLU A 23 8.24 -1.08 19.08
N VAL A 24 8.02 0.16 18.67
CA VAL A 24 8.99 1.25 18.89
C VAL A 24 8.80 1.91 20.24
N ASP A 25 9.91 2.15 20.96
CA ASP A 25 9.90 2.92 22.21
C ASP A 25 9.37 4.35 21.97
N PRO A 26 8.27 4.76 22.64
CA PRO A 26 7.72 6.11 22.52
C PRO A 26 8.69 7.24 22.84
N ASN A 27 9.75 6.98 23.61
CA ASN A 27 10.75 7.99 23.97
C ASN A 27 11.76 8.28 22.84
N ASP A 28 12.01 7.33 21.94
CA ASP A 28 12.85 7.55 20.76
C ASP A 28 12.04 8.23 19.64
N LYS A 29 12.05 9.57 19.67
CA LYS A 29 11.36 10.40 18.68
C LYS A 29 11.81 10.10 17.25
N ALA A 30 13.08 9.74 17.02
CA ALA A 30 13.60 9.49 15.68
C ALA A 30 13.10 8.15 15.13
N ALA A 31 13.05 7.12 15.96
CA ALA A 31 12.45 5.83 15.59
C ALA A 31 10.94 5.94 15.35
N VAL A 32 10.22 6.69 16.20
CA VAL A 32 8.77 6.90 16.03
C VAL A 32 8.46 7.61 14.71
N LEU A 33 9.21 8.64 14.34
CA LEU A 33 9.00 9.35 13.06
C LEU A 33 9.24 8.45 11.84
N ARG A 34 10.29 7.60 11.87
CA ARG A 34 10.57 6.64 10.81
C ARG A 34 9.43 5.61 10.67
N SER A 35 8.93 5.10 11.79
CA SER A 35 7.86 4.10 11.81
C SER A 35 6.52 4.67 11.33
N ARG A 36 6.22 5.93 11.67
CA ARG A 36 5.06 6.65 11.11
C ARG A 36 5.15 6.83 9.60
N ALA A 37 6.35 7.13 9.08
CA ALA A 37 6.57 7.23 7.64
C ALA A 37 6.43 5.87 6.93
N LEU A 38 6.90 4.78 7.58
CA LEU A 38 6.69 3.41 7.10
C LEU A 38 5.19 3.08 6.99
N ALA A 39 4.44 3.29 8.08
CA ALA A 39 3.00 3.02 8.12
C ALA A 39 2.21 3.75 7.02
N VAL A 40 2.56 5.01 6.73
CA VAL A 40 1.95 5.75 5.62
C VAL A 40 2.32 5.14 4.27
N ARG A 41 3.58 4.73 4.09
CA ARG A 41 4.01 4.09 2.83
C ARG A 41 3.28 2.78 2.59
N GLU A 42 3.16 1.94 3.61
CA GLU A 42 2.43 0.66 3.54
C GLU A 42 0.95 0.88 3.20
N SER A 43 0.32 1.92 3.75
CA SER A 43 -1.08 2.23 3.43
C SER A 43 -1.26 2.65 1.96
N TRP A 44 -0.28 3.35 1.39
CA TRP A 44 -0.24 3.64 -0.05
C TRP A 44 0.03 2.38 -0.88
N ILE A 45 0.95 1.50 -0.46
CA ILE A 45 1.21 0.23 -1.15
C ILE A 45 -0.06 -0.61 -1.22
N SER A 46 -0.75 -0.78 -0.09
CA SER A 46 -2.03 -1.50 -0.03
C SER A 46 -3.08 -0.90 -0.98
N ALA A 47 -3.20 0.44 -1.02
CA ALA A 47 -4.10 1.10 -1.96
C ALA A 47 -3.71 0.88 -3.43
N MET A 48 -2.41 0.84 -3.74
CA MET A 48 -1.90 0.53 -5.08
C MET A 48 -2.15 -0.93 -5.48
N GLU A 49 -2.04 -1.88 -4.55
CA GLU A 49 -2.44 -3.27 -4.80
C GLU A 49 -3.92 -3.38 -5.17
N GLY A 50 -4.80 -2.62 -4.48
CA GLY A 50 -6.21 -2.56 -4.84
C GLY A 50 -6.43 -2.03 -6.26
N ARG A 51 -5.62 -1.06 -6.71
CA ARG A 51 -5.66 -0.56 -8.09
C ARG A 51 -5.21 -1.60 -9.11
N ILE A 52 -4.20 -2.42 -8.81
CA ILE A 52 -3.77 -3.52 -9.68
C ILE A 52 -4.91 -4.50 -9.91
N VAL A 53 -5.62 -4.89 -8.84
CA VAL A 53 -6.81 -5.77 -8.95
C VAL A 53 -7.88 -5.12 -9.82
N GLN A 54 -8.11 -3.82 -9.66
CA GLN A 54 -9.08 -3.07 -10.49
C GLN A 54 -8.69 -3.08 -11.98
N GLU A 55 -7.41 -2.89 -12.29
CA GLU A 55 -6.92 -2.90 -13.66
C GLU A 55 -7.05 -4.28 -14.29
N GLU A 56 -6.73 -5.33 -13.54
CA GLU A 56 -6.87 -6.70 -14.01
C GLU A 56 -8.34 -7.09 -14.25
N LEU A 57 -9.23 -6.67 -13.34
CA LEU A 57 -10.68 -6.80 -13.52
C LEU A 57 -11.15 -6.12 -14.80
N LYS A 58 -10.69 -4.88 -15.08
CA LYS A 58 -11.03 -4.16 -16.31
C LYS A 58 -10.54 -4.88 -17.56
N LYS A 59 -9.35 -5.50 -17.52
CA LYS A 59 -8.84 -6.30 -18.64
C LYS A 59 -9.70 -7.53 -18.87
N CYS A 60 -10.03 -8.27 -17.81
CA CYS A 60 -10.89 -9.46 -17.89
C CYS A 60 -12.26 -9.12 -18.51
N TYR A 61 -12.91 -8.05 -18.04
CA TYR A 61 -14.19 -7.58 -18.58
C TYR A 61 -14.12 -7.21 -20.07
N ARG A 62 -12.99 -6.63 -20.52
CA ARG A 62 -12.78 -6.30 -21.93
C ARG A 62 -12.50 -7.53 -22.79
N ALA A 63 -11.82 -8.53 -22.24
CA ALA A 63 -11.44 -9.74 -22.98
C ALA A 63 -12.63 -10.70 -23.17
N GLU A 64 -13.47 -10.86 -22.15
CA GLU A 64 -14.50 -11.91 -22.15
C GLU A 64 -15.87 -11.47 -22.66
N GLY A 65 -16.14 -10.16 -22.69
CA GLY A 65 -17.44 -9.64 -23.11
C GLY A 65 -18.57 -10.23 -22.28
N VAL A 66 -19.49 -10.96 -22.90
CA VAL A 66 -20.71 -11.48 -22.24
C VAL A 66 -20.41 -12.52 -21.15
N ASN A 67 -19.26 -13.21 -21.21
CA ASN A 67 -18.92 -14.27 -20.27
C ASN A 67 -18.27 -13.79 -18.95
N HIS A 68 -18.12 -12.47 -18.77
CA HIS A 68 -17.42 -11.90 -17.61
C HIS A 68 -18.05 -12.28 -16.25
N TYR A 69 -19.31 -12.71 -16.21
CA TYR A 69 -20.00 -13.09 -14.98
C TYR A 69 -19.44 -14.36 -14.35
N GLU A 70 -18.96 -15.31 -15.16
CA GLU A 70 -18.44 -16.58 -14.66
C GLU A 70 -16.93 -16.51 -14.43
N ASN A 71 -16.14 -16.11 -15.43
CA ASN A 71 -14.70 -16.21 -15.29
C ASN A 71 -14.10 -15.01 -14.51
N CYS A 72 -14.64 -13.79 -14.62
CA CYS A 72 -14.12 -12.63 -13.87
C CYS A 72 -14.66 -12.50 -12.44
N LYS A 73 -15.51 -13.42 -11.97
CA LYS A 73 -16.15 -13.37 -10.64
C LYS A 73 -15.16 -13.24 -9.49
N HIS A 74 -14.10 -14.06 -9.51
CA HIS A 74 -13.07 -14.07 -8.47
C HIS A 74 -12.34 -12.72 -8.36
N LEU A 75 -12.05 -12.06 -9.48
CA LEU A 75 -11.47 -10.71 -9.51
C LEU A 75 -12.45 -9.67 -8.97
N ALA A 76 -13.74 -9.81 -9.27
CA ALA A 76 -14.77 -8.90 -8.76
C ALA A 76 -14.91 -9.02 -7.23
N GLU A 77 -14.93 -10.25 -6.70
CA GLU A 77 -14.97 -10.50 -5.25
C GLU A 77 -13.72 -9.96 -4.55
N LEU A 78 -12.53 -10.23 -5.11
CA LEU A 78 -11.28 -9.71 -4.59
C LEU A 78 -11.24 -8.17 -4.62
N TYR A 79 -11.75 -7.57 -5.69
CA TYR A 79 -11.86 -6.11 -5.79
C TYR A 79 -12.81 -5.55 -4.72
N MET A 80 -13.98 -6.16 -4.52
CA MET A 80 -14.93 -5.76 -3.46
C MET A 80 -14.33 -5.87 -2.06
N HIS A 81 -13.54 -6.92 -1.81
CA HIS A 81 -12.78 -7.06 -0.57
C HIS A 81 -11.74 -5.94 -0.42
N SER A 82 -10.96 -5.70 -1.48
CA SER A 82 -9.91 -4.68 -1.47
C SER A 82 -10.45 -3.27 -1.24
N LEU A 83 -11.66 -2.94 -1.71
CA LEU A 83 -12.28 -1.63 -1.49
C LEU A 83 -12.62 -1.37 -0.01
N LYS A 84 -12.90 -2.43 0.76
CA LYS A 84 -13.20 -2.32 2.19
C LYS A 84 -11.92 -2.19 3.00
N GLU A 85 -10.92 -3.01 2.71
CA GLU A 85 -9.71 -3.12 3.53
C GLU A 85 -8.57 -2.18 3.08
N LYS A 86 -8.30 -2.10 1.78
CA LYS A 86 -7.10 -1.47 1.22
C LYS A 86 -7.27 0.04 0.99
N ARG A 87 -7.74 0.74 2.01
CA ARG A 87 -7.91 2.20 1.98
C ARG A 87 -6.67 2.88 2.55
N VAL A 88 -6.31 4.03 1.98
CA VAL A 88 -5.22 4.85 2.52
C VAL A 88 -5.59 5.28 3.94
N GLY A 89 -4.86 4.71 4.90
CA GLY A 89 -4.91 5.05 6.31
C GLY A 89 -3.76 5.98 6.68
N GLY A 90 -4.02 6.90 7.60
CA GLY A 90 -2.93 7.62 8.28
C GLY A 90 -2.42 6.81 9.47
N TRP A 91 -1.17 7.07 9.89
CA TRP A 91 -0.55 6.45 11.07
C TRP A 91 -1.41 6.56 12.35
N ARG A 92 -2.17 7.64 12.51
CA ARG A 92 -3.09 7.83 13.64
C ARG A 92 -4.19 6.78 13.76
N LYS A 93 -4.59 6.12 12.67
CA LYS A 93 -5.58 5.05 12.74
C LYS A 93 -4.99 3.81 13.41
N ILE A 94 -3.71 3.54 13.14
CA ILE A 94 -2.97 2.39 13.70
C ILE A 94 -2.79 2.57 15.20
N GLU A 95 -2.37 3.76 15.66
CA GLU A 95 -2.26 4.09 17.10
C GLU A 95 -3.58 3.86 17.86
N LYS A 96 -4.73 4.16 17.24
CA LYS A 96 -6.05 4.00 17.87
C LYS A 96 -6.51 2.55 17.97
N THR A 97 -6.16 1.71 17.00
CA THR A 97 -6.52 0.28 16.99
C THR A 97 -5.78 -0.52 18.07
N GLU A 98 -4.62 -0.06 18.52
CA GLU A 98 -3.81 -0.75 19.53
C GLU A 98 -4.11 -0.27 20.96
N SER A 99 -4.67 0.92 21.13
CA SER A 99 -5.10 1.47 22.42
C SER A 99 -6.51 1.05 22.85
N ALA A 100 -7.17 0.15 22.10
CA ALA A 100 -8.55 -0.28 22.29
C ALA A 100 -8.63 -1.75 22.70
#